data_AF-A0A9E5IL00-F1
#
_entry.id   AF-A0A9E5IL00-F1
#
_cell.length_a   1.000
_cell.length_b   1.000
_cell.length_c   1.000
_cell.angle_alpha   90.00
_cell.angle_beta   90.00
_cell.angle_gamma   90.00
#
_symmetry.space_group_name_H-M   'P 1'
#
loop_
_entity.id
_entity.type
_entity.pdbx_description
1 polymer ?
#
loop_
_entity_poly.entity_id
_entity_poly.type
_entity_poly.pdbx_seq_one_letter_code
_entity_poly.pdbx_strand_id
1 'polypeptide(L)'
;VYAMQPYGREWTTSGDLGTFPPVAPLLQLAKFFYPQDPRIGLVAGQSPEVSRLDNSVPELGLLQLLVPAELGADAKAGRRPEFPEKLPLSQYDPDRGVLYARSDRTPDALSLQFQARNDTTYPSHDHADRGAFTLSALGRSWSVPSLRETSSQYNSVITVDGVGQGYFATPARWIDVKEAADGVTATVDTKYCYDWRWMKSSFLATDDQLAREPFLEWVREPRDRLLARTPRDQWERDPSPAVRDYFEPWMAGDPRMWTAEDSWILRTPYNSVRKSFRSLAMVRGKHPFVVIADDIRKDDAERLYEWRMILPMEVEAHSIKGSDILLGPVGPKHATKGG
;
A
#
# COMPACT_ATOMS: atom_id res chain seq x y z
N VAL A 1 -10.64 -3.56 -6.71
CA VAL A 1 -10.43 -2.46 -5.75
C VAL A 1 -10.25 -1.14 -6.50
N TYR A 2 -11.02 -0.09 -6.17
CA TYR A 2 -11.00 1.22 -6.84
C TYR A 2 -10.06 2.19 -6.14
N ALA A 3 -8.76 2.01 -6.35
CA ALA A 3 -7.74 2.79 -5.67
C ALA A 3 -7.46 4.14 -6.34
N MET A 4 -8.53 4.86 -6.67
CA MET A 4 -8.45 6.14 -7.38
C MET A 4 -8.86 7.30 -6.50
N GLN A 5 -8.18 8.42 -6.69
CA GLN A 5 -8.50 9.65 -6.01
C GLN A 5 -9.87 10.19 -6.43
N PRO A 6 -10.63 10.82 -5.52
CA PRO A 6 -12.02 11.21 -5.77
C PRO A 6 -12.14 12.22 -6.93
N TYR A 7 -11.13 13.06 -7.11
CA TYR A 7 -11.03 14.05 -8.19
C TYR A 7 -10.46 13.48 -9.51
N GLY A 8 -10.11 12.19 -9.53
CA GLY A 8 -9.62 11.45 -10.69
C GLY A 8 -8.16 11.73 -11.04
N ARG A 9 -7.67 11.02 -12.08
CA ARG A 9 -6.31 11.13 -12.68
C ARG A 9 -5.13 10.76 -11.80
N GLU A 10 -5.35 10.56 -10.51
CA GLU A 10 -4.35 10.07 -9.58
C GLU A 10 -4.76 8.69 -9.05
N TRP A 11 -3.77 7.80 -9.02
CA TRP A 11 -3.89 6.45 -8.49
C TRP A 11 -3.16 6.36 -7.16
N THR A 12 -3.62 5.47 -6.29
CA THR A 12 -2.99 5.25 -5.01
C THR A 12 -2.87 3.77 -4.73
N THR A 13 -1.70 3.21 -5.01
CA THR A 13 -1.31 1.90 -4.51
C THR A 13 -0.18 2.06 -3.51
N SER A 14 -0.20 1.21 -2.49
CA SER A 14 0.99 0.90 -1.72
C SER A 14 1.89 -0.07 -2.48
N GLY A 15 3.17 -0.07 -2.12
CA GLY A 15 4.20 -0.89 -2.74
C GLY A 15 5.05 -0.14 -3.78
N ASP A 16 5.95 -0.85 -4.44
CA ASP A 16 7.01 -0.25 -5.29
C ASP A 16 6.50 0.52 -6.51
N LEU A 17 5.23 0.31 -6.87
CA LEU A 17 4.57 1.00 -7.97
C LEU A 17 3.78 2.24 -7.51
N GLY A 18 3.69 2.56 -6.21
CA GLY A 18 3.18 3.83 -5.70
C GLY A 18 1.91 4.37 -6.39
N THR A 19 2.04 5.44 -7.18
CA THR A 19 0.91 6.10 -7.85
C THR A 19 0.71 5.68 -9.31
N PHE A 20 1.33 4.57 -9.77
CA PHE A 20 1.16 4.12 -11.15
C PHE A 20 -0.24 3.51 -11.38
N PRO A 21 -1.04 4.06 -12.32
CA PRO A 21 -2.33 3.49 -12.68
C PRO A 21 -2.15 2.18 -13.45
N PRO A 22 -3.19 1.33 -13.54
CA PRO A 22 -3.21 0.21 -14.47
C PRO A 22 -2.94 0.69 -15.90
N VAL A 23 -2.03 -0.02 -16.60
CA VAL A 23 -1.70 0.29 -18.00
C VAL A 23 -2.88 0.00 -18.92
N ALA A 24 -2.97 0.74 -20.03
CA ALA A 24 -4.07 0.64 -20.99
C ALA A 24 -4.37 -0.80 -21.47
N PRO A 25 -3.37 -1.66 -21.80
CA PRO A 25 -3.65 -3.04 -22.20
C PRO A 25 -4.37 -3.88 -21.14
N LEU A 26 -4.03 -3.69 -19.86
CA LEU A 26 -4.68 -4.40 -18.76
C LEU A 26 -6.13 -3.94 -18.60
N LEU A 27 -6.38 -2.64 -18.75
CA LEU A 27 -7.73 -2.08 -18.72
C LEU A 27 -8.58 -2.53 -19.91
N GLN A 28 -7.96 -2.68 -21.09
CA GLN A 28 -8.61 -3.21 -22.28
C GLN A 28 -9.05 -4.66 -22.09
N LEU A 29 -8.16 -5.51 -21.57
CA LEU A 29 -8.48 -6.89 -21.21
C LEU A 29 -9.63 -6.95 -20.20
N ALA A 30 -9.54 -6.16 -19.13
CA ALA A 30 -10.59 -6.09 -18.11
C ALA A 30 -11.94 -5.66 -18.72
N LYS A 31 -11.94 -4.65 -19.61
CA LYS A 31 -13.15 -4.16 -20.27
C LYS A 31 -13.72 -5.16 -21.27
N PHE A 32 -12.87 -5.96 -21.92
CA PHE A 32 -13.32 -7.01 -22.84
C PHE A 32 -14.04 -8.14 -22.10
N PHE A 33 -13.46 -8.64 -21.00
CA PHE A 33 -14.06 -9.74 -20.24
C PHE A 33 -15.25 -9.29 -19.38
N TYR A 34 -15.24 -8.03 -18.93
CA TYR A 34 -16.25 -7.48 -18.02
C TYR A 34 -16.80 -6.12 -18.52
N PRO A 35 -17.42 -6.07 -19.71
CA PRO A 35 -17.77 -4.82 -20.37
C PRO A 35 -18.81 -3.99 -19.59
N GLN A 36 -19.66 -4.66 -18.82
CA GLN A 36 -20.75 -4.04 -18.06
C GLN A 36 -20.41 -3.78 -16.60
N ASP A 37 -19.18 -4.08 -16.16
CA ASP A 37 -18.81 -3.83 -14.78
C ASP A 37 -18.55 -2.33 -14.56
N PRO A 38 -19.40 -1.60 -13.80
CA PRO A 38 -19.26 -0.15 -13.59
C PRO A 38 -17.92 0.23 -12.95
N ARG A 39 -17.30 -0.74 -12.27
CA ARG A 39 -16.02 -0.67 -11.59
C ARG A 39 -14.86 -0.53 -12.56
N ILE A 40 -14.87 -1.34 -13.62
CA ILE A 40 -13.89 -1.30 -14.69
C ILE A 40 -14.11 -0.08 -15.55
N GLY A 41 -15.38 0.28 -15.80
CA GLY A 41 -15.73 1.56 -16.44
C GLY A 41 -15.16 2.77 -15.69
N LEU A 42 -15.35 2.82 -14.37
CA LEU A 42 -14.82 3.88 -13.52
C LEU A 42 -13.29 3.98 -13.62
N VAL A 43 -12.57 2.86 -13.44
CA VAL A 43 -11.10 2.82 -13.50
C VAL A 43 -10.57 3.21 -14.88
N ALA A 44 -11.15 2.67 -15.95
CA ALA A 44 -10.74 2.99 -17.30
C ALA A 44 -11.02 4.47 -17.65
N GLY A 45 -12.17 4.99 -17.22
CA GLY A 45 -12.58 6.38 -17.45
C GLY A 45 -11.68 7.42 -16.78
N GLN A 46 -11.01 7.05 -15.69
CA GLN A 46 -10.13 7.95 -14.93
C GLN A 46 -8.64 7.73 -15.18
N SER A 47 -8.26 6.68 -15.92
CA SER A 47 -6.86 6.38 -16.19
C SER A 47 -6.23 7.45 -17.09
N PRO A 48 -5.14 8.11 -16.65
CA PRO A 48 -4.38 9.03 -17.49
C PRO A 48 -3.87 8.36 -18.77
N GLU A 49 -3.54 7.07 -18.71
CA GLU A 49 -3.08 6.28 -19.86
C GLU A 49 -4.17 6.15 -20.92
N VAL A 50 -5.43 5.91 -20.49
CA VAL A 50 -6.58 5.86 -21.40
C VAL A 50 -6.90 7.24 -22.00
N SER A 51 -6.74 8.31 -21.21
CA SER A 51 -6.98 9.68 -21.68
C SER A 51 -5.94 10.14 -22.71
N ARG A 52 -4.76 9.50 -22.73
CA ARG A 52 -3.67 9.74 -23.69
C ARG A 52 -3.76 8.90 -24.96
N LEU A 53 -4.69 7.94 -25.01
CA LEU A 53 -5.01 7.19 -26.24
C LEU A 53 -5.74 8.13 -27.20
N ASP A 54 -5.02 9.08 -27.79
CA ASP A 54 -5.46 9.66 -29.06
C ASP A 54 -5.47 8.53 -30.11
N ASN A 55 -6.29 8.66 -31.16
CA ASN A 55 -6.46 7.65 -32.21
C ASN A 55 -5.17 7.43 -33.07
N SER A 56 -4.01 7.81 -32.56
CA SER A 56 -2.71 7.89 -33.23
C SER A 56 -1.57 7.26 -32.43
N VAL A 57 -1.81 6.18 -31.68
CA VAL A 57 -0.70 5.38 -31.12
C VAL A 57 -0.13 4.49 -32.23
N PRO A 58 1.13 4.68 -32.70
CA PRO A 58 1.68 3.93 -33.84
C PRO A 58 2.00 2.47 -33.51
N GLU A 59 1.94 2.07 -32.24
CA GLU A 59 2.26 0.72 -31.79
C GLU A 59 1.12 0.18 -30.93
N LEU A 60 -0.01 -0.12 -31.57
CA LEU A 60 -0.97 -1.03 -30.96
C LEU A 60 -0.26 -2.37 -30.74
N GLY A 61 0.03 -2.70 -29.49
CA GLY A 61 0.55 -4.03 -29.15
C GLY A 61 -0.42 -5.11 -29.65
N LEU A 62 0.08 -6.27 -30.06
CA LEU A 62 -0.72 -7.38 -30.63
C LEU A 62 -1.99 -7.69 -29.80
N LEU A 63 -1.90 -7.60 -28.47
CA LEU A 63 -3.02 -7.75 -27.55
C LEU A 63 -4.18 -6.78 -27.81
N GLN A 64 -3.89 -5.53 -28.18
CA GLN A 64 -4.91 -4.51 -28.43
C GLN A 64 -5.65 -4.74 -29.76
N LEU A 65 -4.98 -5.37 -30.73
CA LEU A 65 -5.57 -5.80 -32.01
C LEU A 65 -6.47 -7.04 -31.85
N LEU A 66 -6.08 -7.97 -30.98
CA LEU A 66 -6.81 -9.22 -30.75
C LEU A 66 -8.00 -9.06 -29.79
N VAL A 67 -7.96 -8.06 -28.92
CA VAL A 67 -8.95 -7.85 -27.86
C VAL A 67 -9.55 -6.44 -27.95
N PRO A 68 -10.39 -6.14 -28.95
CA PRO A 68 -10.97 -4.81 -29.09
C PRO A 68 -11.97 -4.56 -27.96
N ALA A 69 -11.76 -3.49 -27.19
CA ALA A 69 -12.70 -3.02 -26.18
C ALA A 69 -12.75 -1.49 -26.21
N GLU A 70 -13.93 -0.92 -26.12
CA GLU A 70 -14.11 0.53 -26.08
C GLU A 70 -13.60 1.08 -24.73
N LEU A 71 -12.43 1.70 -24.78
CA LEU A 71 -11.88 2.45 -23.66
C LEU A 71 -12.34 3.91 -23.78
N GLY A 72 -13.35 4.27 -22.98
CA GLY A 72 -13.53 5.67 -22.57
C GLY A 72 -14.24 6.62 -23.54
N ALA A 73 -15.49 6.31 -23.95
CA ALA A 73 -16.42 7.37 -24.35
C ALA A 73 -16.47 8.50 -23.29
N ASP A 74 -16.38 8.14 -22.01
CA ASP A 74 -16.36 9.07 -20.87
C ASP A 74 -14.98 9.72 -20.60
N ALA A 75 -13.87 9.03 -20.89
CA ALA A 75 -12.50 9.53 -20.64
C ALA A 75 -12.13 10.69 -21.58
N LYS A 76 -12.59 10.62 -22.84
CA LYS A 76 -12.28 11.61 -23.88
C LYS A 76 -12.95 12.98 -23.65
N ALA A 77 -13.96 13.06 -22.78
CA ALA A 77 -14.75 14.29 -22.58
C ALA A 77 -14.14 15.29 -21.58
N GLY A 78 -12.99 14.99 -20.95
CA GLY A 78 -12.35 15.87 -19.95
C GLY A 78 -13.19 16.11 -18.68
N ARG A 79 -14.36 15.47 -18.55
CA ARG A 79 -15.23 15.54 -17.38
C ARG A 79 -14.61 14.73 -16.25
N ARG A 80 -14.69 15.23 -15.02
CA ARG A 80 -14.42 14.41 -13.82
C ARG A 80 -15.57 13.39 -13.74
N PRO A 81 -15.33 12.09 -13.94
CA PRO A 81 -16.42 11.13 -13.93
C PRO A 81 -16.97 10.99 -12.51
N GLU A 82 -18.30 11.09 -12.39
CA GLU A 82 -19.00 10.93 -11.12
C GLU A 82 -18.83 9.51 -10.60
N PHE A 83 -18.75 9.35 -9.28
CA PHE A 83 -18.70 8.01 -8.69
C PHE A 83 -20.06 7.31 -8.91
N PRO A 84 -20.10 6.11 -9.52
CA PRO A 84 -21.36 5.48 -9.91
C PRO A 84 -22.30 5.28 -8.72
N GLU A 85 -23.58 5.57 -8.89
CA GLU A 85 -24.60 5.44 -7.82
C GLU A 85 -24.63 4.03 -7.21
N LYS A 86 -24.48 3.01 -8.08
CA LYS A 86 -24.51 1.59 -7.72
C LYS A 86 -23.30 1.12 -6.90
N LEU A 87 -22.24 1.92 -6.80
CA LEU A 87 -21.07 1.55 -5.99
C LEU A 87 -21.25 2.04 -4.55
N PRO A 88 -20.88 1.21 -3.56
CA PRO A 88 -20.91 1.61 -2.17
C PRO A 88 -19.86 2.67 -1.89
N LEU A 89 -20.12 3.52 -0.90
CA LEU A 89 -19.18 4.54 -0.46
C LEU A 89 -17.99 3.96 0.33
N SER A 90 -18.09 2.71 0.77
CA SER A 90 -17.00 1.98 1.40
C SER A 90 -16.85 0.60 0.78
N GLN A 91 -15.62 0.10 0.77
CA GLN A 91 -15.31 -1.25 0.34
C GLN A 91 -14.11 -1.75 1.15
N TYR A 92 -14.30 -2.86 1.86
CA TYR A 92 -13.23 -3.63 2.46
C TYR A 92 -12.90 -4.86 1.59
N ASP A 93 -11.62 -5.04 1.30
CA ASP A 93 -11.06 -6.25 0.69
C ASP A 93 -10.41 -7.09 1.81
N PRO A 94 -11.08 -8.17 2.28
CA PRO A 94 -10.57 -9.00 3.36
C PRO A 94 -9.40 -9.89 2.95
N ASP A 95 -9.29 -10.22 1.65
CA ASP A 95 -8.23 -11.06 1.14
C ASP A 95 -6.92 -10.28 1.15
N ARG A 96 -6.94 -9.04 0.64
CA ARG A 96 -5.75 -8.17 0.60
C ARG A 96 -5.53 -7.40 1.90
N GLY A 97 -6.57 -7.15 2.68
CA GLY A 97 -6.51 -6.33 3.89
C GLY A 97 -6.39 -4.83 3.58
N VAL A 98 -7.31 -4.32 2.76
CA VAL A 98 -7.38 -2.89 2.39
C VAL A 98 -8.81 -2.38 2.47
N LEU A 99 -9.01 -1.22 3.10
CA LEU A 99 -10.27 -0.51 3.19
C LEU A 99 -10.22 0.78 2.36
N TYR A 100 -11.27 1.02 1.59
CA TYR A 100 -11.55 2.28 0.91
C TYR A 100 -12.84 2.85 1.44
N ALA A 101 -12.90 4.16 1.65
CA ALA A 101 -14.08 4.84 2.16
C ALA A 101 -14.17 6.27 1.62
N ARG A 102 -15.38 6.73 1.34
CA ARG A 102 -15.69 8.08 0.85
C ARG A 102 -16.87 8.70 1.60
N SER A 103 -16.84 10.04 1.75
CA SER A 103 -17.97 10.78 2.32
C SER A 103 -19.20 10.78 1.42
N ASP A 104 -18.98 10.89 0.12
CA ASP A 104 -20.01 11.02 -0.91
C ASP A 104 -19.42 10.72 -2.30
N ARG A 105 -20.20 11.00 -3.35
CA ARG A 105 -19.90 10.67 -4.75
C ARG A 105 -19.28 11.82 -5.53
N THR A 106 -19.12 12.98 -4.90
CA THR A 106 -18.58 14.17 -5.57
C THR A 106 -17.06 14.04 -5.77
N PRO A 107 -16.50 14.81 -6.72
CA PRO A 107 -15.06 14.88 -6.90
C PRO A 107 -14.29 15.45 -5.70
N ASP A 108 -14.96 16.18 -4.82
CA ASP A 108 -14.37 16.84 -3.66
C ASP A 108 -14.60 16.07 -2.35
N ALA A 109 -15.22 14.89 -2.43
CA ALA A 109 -15.48 13.99 -1.31
C ALA A 109 -14.21 13.73 -0.49
N LEU A 110 -14.36 13.64 0.84
CA LEU A 110 -13.35 13.04 1.69
C LEU A 110 -13.21 11.58 1.29
N SER A 111 -11.98 11.14 0.98
CA SER A 111 -11.64 9.79 0.56
C SER A 111 -10.48 9.28 1.41
N LEU A 112 -10.66 8.11 1.99
CA LEU A 112 -9.69 7.41 2.83
C LEU A 112 -9.36 6.07 2.19
N GLN A 113 -8.07 5.78 2.05
CA GLN A 113 -7.57 4.41 1.91
C GLN A 113 -6.84 4.07 3.20
N PHE A 114 -7.15 2.91 3.76
CA PHE A 114 -6.46 2.37 4.92
C PHE A 114 -6.00 0.96 4.61
N GLN A 115 -4.74 0.66 4.89
CA GLN A 115 -4.15 -0.62 4.52
C GLN A 115 -3.48 -1.28 5.71
N ALA A 116 -3.69 -2.57 5.84
CA ALA A 116 -2.98 -3.41 6.79
C ALA A 116 -2.95 -4.81 6.17
N ARG A 117 -2.14 -4.97 5.14
CA ARG A 117 -2.13 -6.20 4.34
C ARG A 117 -1.94 -7.43 5.21
N ASN A 118 -2.79 -8.42 4.98
CA ASN A 118 -2.83 -9.71 5.67
C ASN A 118 -2.52 -10.88 4.72
N ASP A 119 -2.40 -10.61 3.42
CA ASP A 119 -2.05 -11.59 2.36
C ASP A 119 -0.55 -11.83 2.21
N THR A 120 0.28 -11.13 2.98
CA THR A 120 1.73 -11.23 2.88
C THR A 120 2.21 -12.57 3.44
N THR A 121 2.59 -13.48 2.54
CA THR A 121 3.15 -14.81 2.88
C THR A 121 4.62 -14.95 2.50
N TYR A 122 5.18 -13.98 1.76
CA TYR A 122 6.57 -13.95 1.31
C TYR A 122 7.08 -12.52 1.05
N PRO A 123 8.41 -12.31 0.94
CA PRO A 123 9.00 -11.04 0.51
C PRO A 123 8.56 -10.63 -0.89
N SER A 124 7.88 -9.50 -1.01
CA SER A 124 7.47 -8.94 -2.30
C SER A 124 7.79 -7.44 -2.34
N HIS A 125 7.22 -6.76 -3.33
CA HIS A 125 7.28 -5.30 -3.53
C HIS A 125 6.39 -4.52 -2.54
N ASP A 126 6.29 -5.02 -1.31
CA ASP A 126 5.51 -4.47 -0.21
C ASP A 126 6.38 -3.62 0.70
N HIS A 127 5.79 -2.62 1.37
CA HIS A 127 6.51 -1.74 2.30
C HIS A 127 6.17 -2.03 3.75
N ALA A 128 7.01 -1.57 4.69
CA ALA A 128 6.78 -1.66 6.12
C ALA A 128 5.74 -0.62 6.58
N ASP A 129 4.50 -0.78 6.10
CA ASP A 129 3.45 0.23 6.04
C ASP A 129 2.09 -0.26 6.59
N ARG A 130 2.09 -1.28 7.45
CA ARG A 130 0.84 -1.86 7.96
C ARG A 130 0.16 -0.89 8.91
N GLY A 131 -1.10 -0.57 8.62
CA GLY A 131 -1.84 0.51 9.27
C GLY A 131 -1.59 1.89 8.66
N ALA A 132 -0.89 2.01 7.52
CA ALA A 132 -0.78 3.28 6.82
C ALA A 132 -2.14 3.71 6.24
N PHE A 133 -2.27 5.02 6.03
CA PHE A 133 -3.45 5.61 5.41
C PHE A 133 -3.04 6.65 4.36
N THR A 134 -3.92 6.85 3.39
CA THR A 134 -3.88 7.98 2.46
C THR A 134 -5.21 8.70 2.53
N LEU A 135 -5.19 10.01 2.36
CA LEU A 135 -6.34 10.86 2.62
C LEU A 135 -6.42 11.96 1.58
N SER A 136 -7.61 12.18 1.03
CA SER A 136 -7.89 13.20 0.04
C SER A 136 -9.24 13.85 0.27
N ALA A 137 -9.36 15.13 -0.05
CA ALA A 137 -10.61 15.89 0.03
C ALA A 137 -10.42 17.22 -0.71
N LEU A 138 -11.52 17.85 -1.14
CA LEU A 138 -11.50 19.19 -1.72
C LEU A 138 -10.57 19.29 -2.95
N GLY A 139 -10.63 18.26 -3.80
CA GLY A 139 -9.87 18.23 -5.06
C GLY A 139 -8.36 18.00 -4.90
N ARG A 140 -7.88 17.52 -3.74
CA ARG A 140 -6.46 17.22 -3.54
C ARG A 140 -6.18 16.07 -2.57
N SER A 141 -4.96 15.54 -2.65
CA SER A 141 -4.39 14.67 -1.62
C SER A 141 -3.85 15.50 -0.44
N TRP A 142 -4.12 15.01 0.76
CA TRP A 142 -3.58 15.52 2.03
C TRP A 142 -2.56 14.55 2.62
N SER A 143 -2.76 13.24 2.41
CA SER A 143 -1.74 12.23 2.67
C SER A 143 -1.59 11.27 1.50
N VAL A 144 -0.33 10.93 1.20
CA VAL A 144 0.07 10.07 0.08
C VAL A 144 0.96 8.91 0.56
N PRO A 145 1.05 7.80 -0.18
CA PRO A 145 2.01 6.74 0.15
C PRO A 145 3.46 7.22 -0.06
N SER A 146 4.44 6.56 0.54
CA SER A 146 5.84 6.80 0.16
C SER A 146 6.07 6.44 -1.30
N LEU A 147 6.88 7.24 -1.99
CA LEU A 147 7.42 6.87 -3.29
C LEU A 147 8.60 5.92 -3.08
N ARG A 148 8.39 4.61 -3.33
CA ARG A 148 9.40 3.53 -3.30
C ARG A 148 10.19 3.34 -2.00
N GLU A 149 9.96 4.17 -0.99
CA GLU A 149 10.61 4.02 0.30
C GLU A 149 9.93 2.93 1.12
N THR A 150 10.66 1.84 1.35
CA THR A 150 10.18 0.63 2.01
C THR A 150 10.12 0.74 3.53
N SER A 151 10.81 1.72 4.11
CA SER A 151 10.89 1.94 5.55
C SER A 151 9.67 2.66 6.10
N SER A 152 9.22 2.27 7.29
CA SER A 152 8.10 2.89 8.00
C SER A 152 8.26 4.39 8.24
N GLN A 153 9.48 4.91 8.32
CA GLN A 153 9.72 6.35 8.54
C GLN A 153 9.19 7.23 7.40
N TYR A 154 8.97 6.63 6.23
CA TYR A 154 8.40 7.29 5.06
C TYR A 154 6.93 6.90 4.82
N ASN A 155 6.30 6.20 5.77
CA ASN A 155 4.91 5.80 5.70
C ASN A 155 4.09 6.46 6.82
N SER A 156 2.78 6.60 6.62
CA SER A 156 1.86 7.19 7.61
C SER A 156 1.56 6.21 8.76
N VAL A 157 2.58 5.76 9.49
CA VAL A 157 2.53 4.80 10.60
C VAL A 157 3.22 5.37 11.85
N ILE A 158 3.10 4.69 13.00
CA ILE A 158 3.84 5.07 14.21
C ILE A 158 5.29 4.57 14.13
N THR A 159 6.25 5.39 14.56
CA THR A 159 7.58 4.91 14.96
C THR A 159 7.74 5.00 16.48
N VAL A 160 8.50 4.07 17.05
CA VAL A 160 8.84 4.04 18.47
C VAL A 160 10.35 4.19 18.61
N ASP A 161 10.78 5.24 19.30
CA ASP A 161 12.18 5.65 19.43
C ASP A 161 12.88 5.77 18.06
N GLY A 162 12.20 6.33 17.05
CA GLY A 162 12.72 6.43 15.67
C GLY A 162 12.65 5.14 14.85
N VAL A 163 12.21 4.02 15.43
CA VAL A 163 12.20 2.71 14.76
C VAL A 163 10.76 2.30 14.42
N GLY A 164 10.53 1.88 13.18
CA GLY A 164 9.22 1.44 12.71
C GLY A 164 9.02 -0.07 12.72
N GLN A 165 8.23 -0.54 11.74
CA GLN A 165 7.97 -1.95 11.46
C GLN A 165 9.15 -2.60 10.75
N GLY A 166 9.23 -3.92 10.83
CA GLY A 166 10.27 -4.70 10.17
C GLY A 166 10.10 -4.72 8.64
N TYR A 167 11.23 -4.69 7.94
CA TYR A 167 11.31 -4.94 6.50
C TYR A 167 12.18 -6.19 6.24
N PHE A 168 11.79 -7.12 5.37
CA PHE A 168 10.58 -7.16 4.54
C PHE A 168 9.29 -7.13 5.38
N ALA A 169 8.23 -6.59 4.77
CA ALA A 169 6.96 -6.36 5.44
C ALA A 169 6.32 -7.68 5.88
N THR A 170 5.73 -7.69 7.08
CA THR A 170 5.00 -8.84 7.63
C THR A 170 3.49 -8.59 7.55
N PRO A 171 2.64 -9.63 7.62
CA PRO A 171 1.20 -9.44 7.60
C PRO A 171 0.71 -8.81 8.91
N ALA A 172 -0.30 -7.96 8.79
CA ALA A 172 -1.09 -7.47 9.91
C ALA A 172 -2.37 -8.30 10.09
N ARG A 173 -3.06 -8.08 11.21
CA ARG A 173 -4.34 -8.75 11.49
C ARG A 173 -5.46 -7.72 11.59
N TRP A 174 -6.49 -7.87 10.77
CA TRP A 174 -7.73 -7.11 10.92
C TRP A 174 -8.53 -7.68 12.09
N ILE A 175 -8.95 -6.81 13.01
CA ILE A 175 -9.77 -7.18 14.16
C ILE A 175 -11.25 -7.04 13.80
N ASP A 176 -11.62 -5.92 13.19
CA ASP A 176 -13.00 -5.61 12.86
C ASP A 176 -13.09 -4.53 11.78
N VAL A 177 -14.16 -4.58 10.99
CA VAL A 177 -14.58 -3.54 10.05
C VAL A 177 -16.10 -3.44 10.11
N LYS A 178 -16.62 -2.27 10.49
CA LYS A 178 -18.06 -2.00 10.54
C LYS A 178 -18.41 -0.87 9.61
N GLU A 179 -19.28 -1.17 8.66
CA GLU A 179 -19.89 -0.18 7.78
C GLU A 179 -21.25 0.26 8.33
N ALA A 180 -21.51 1.55 8.28
CA ALA A 180 -22.80 2.16 8.59
C ALA A 180 -23.12 3.24 7.55
N ALA A 181 -24.36 3.76 7.57
CA ALA A 181 -24.75 4.83 6.65
C ALA A 181 -23.94 6.11 6.86
N ASP A 182 -23.67 6.44 8.12
CA ASP A 182 -22.94 7.62 8.58
C ASP A 182 -21.42 7.44 8.61
N GLY A 183 -20.88 6.25 8.33
CA GLY A 183 -19.43 6.08 8.33
C GLY A 183 -18.91 4.66 8.16
N VAL A 184 -17.62 4.50 8.41
CA VAL A 184 -16.97 3.20 8.58
C VAL A 184 -15.98 3.28 9.73
N THR A 185 -15.92 2.22 10.54
CA THR A 185 -14.90 2.03 11.56
C THR A 185 -14.10 0.78 11.27
N ALA A 186 -12.80 0.80 11.53
CA ALA A 186 -11.96 -0.39 11.42
C ALA A 186 -10.88 -0.40 12.49
N THR A 187 -10.45 -1.60 12.89
CA THR A 187 -9.35 -1.80 13.83
C THR A 187 -8.43 -2.90 13.31
N VAL A 188 -7.12 -2.64 13.38
CA VAL A 188 -6.07 -3.58 13.02
C VAL A 188 -5.09 -3.76 14.16
N ASP A 189 -4.54 -4.95 14.27
CA ASP A 189 -3.43 -5.32 15.13
C ASP A 189 -2.17 -5.45 14.27
N THR A 190 -1.22 -4.57 14.54
CA THR A 190 0.06 -4.47 13.82
C THR A 190 1.23 -4.90 14.71
N LYS A 191 0.98 -5.53 15.87
CA LYS A 191 2.04 -5.96 16.80
C LYS A 191 3.08 -6.83 16.10
N TYR A 192 2.62 -7.77 15.27
CA TYR A 192 3.49 -8.66 14.50
C TYR A 192 4.47 -7.91 13.59
N CYS A 193 4.03 -6.77 13.03
CA CYS A 193 4.80 -5.92 12.14
C CYS A 193 5.93 -5.17 12.85
N TYR A 194 5.78 -4.90 14.14
CA TYR A 194 6.84 -4.33 14.97
C TYR A 194 7.75 -5.41 15.56
N ASP A 195 7.17 -6.54 15.98
CA ASP A 195 7.92 -7.63 16.60
C ASP A 195 8.97 -8.24 15.69
N TRP A 196 8.65 -8.39 14.41
CA TRP A 196 9.44 -9.18 13.47
C TRP A 196 9.84 -8.39 12.25
N ARG A 197 11.04 -8.66 11.76
CA ARG A 197 11.42 -8.37 10.38
C ARG A 197 11.55 -9.66 9.61
N TRP A 198 11.12 -9.64 8.35
CA TRP A 198 11.26 -10.78 7.45
C TRP A 198 12.50 -10.67 6.57
N MET A 199 13.01 -11.82 6.14
CA MET A 199 14.11 -11.91 5.19
C MET A 199 13.96 -13.10 4.24
N LYS A 200 14.27 -12.83 2.98
CA LYS A 200 14.44 -13.80 1.91
C LYS A 200 15.43 -14.91 2.30
N SER A 201 15.12 -16.17 2.00
CA SER A 201 15.99 -17.29 2.36
C SER A 201 17.34 -17.26 1.61
N SER A 202 17.36 -16.67 0.40
CA SER A 202 18.58 -16.44 -0.38
C SER A 202 19.63 -15.60 0.37
N PHE A 203 19.19 -14.64 1.19
CA PHE A 203 20.05 -13.84 2.07
C PHE A 203 20.60 -14.62 3.26
N LEU A 204 20.24 -15.89 3.36
CA LEU A 204 20.83 -16.87 4.26
C LEU A 204 21.28 -18.11 3.48
N ALA A 205 21.64 -18.00 2.20
CA ALA A 205 22.31 -19.09 1.50
C ALA A 205 23.75 -19.29 2.03
N THR A 206 24.25 -20.53 2.06
CA THR A 206 25.67 -20.84 2.31
C THR A 206 26.50 -20.54 1.06
N ASP A 207 27.83 -20.47 1.20
CA ASP A 207 28.71 -20.28 0.03
C ASP A 207 28.59 -21.42 -0.97
N ASP A 208 28.42 -22.66 -0.50
CA ASP A 208 28.18 -23.82 -1.37
C ASP A 208 26.86 -23.71 -2.14
N GLN A 209 25.81 -23.15 -1.52
CA GLN A 209 24.53 -22.91 -2.19
C GLN A 209 24.67 -21.83 -3.27
N LEU A 210 25.33 -20.71 -2.96
CA LEU A 210 25.59 -19.65 -3.95
C LEU A 210 26.48 -20.13 -5.10
N ALA A 211 27.48 -20.98 -4.83
CA ALA A 211 28.34 -21.53 -5.87
C ALA A 211 27.59 -22.42 -6.87
N ARG A 212 26.49 -23.06 -6.44
CA ARG A 212 25.62 -23.88 -7.31
C ARG A 212 24.61 -23.04 -8.08
N GLU A 213 24.39 -21.78 -7.67
CA GLU A 213 23.35 -20.90 -8.18
C GLU A 213 23.92 -19.54 -8.59
N PRO A 214 24.65 -19.47 -9.72
CA PRO A 214 25.35 -18.25 -10.12
C PRO A 214 24.45 -17.01 -10.28
N PHE A 215 23.16 -17.20 -10.54
CA PHE A 215 22.19 -16.10 -10.62
C PHE A 215 21.91 -15.44 -9.27
N LEU A 216 22.30 -16.06 -8.14
CA LEU A 216 22.20 -15.50 -6.79
C LEU A 216 23.47 -14.76 -6.34
N GLU A 217 24.50 -14.64 -7.18
CA GLU A 217 25.76 -14.00 -6.77
C GLU A 217 25.57 -12.57 -6.26
N TRP A 218 24.55 -11.86 -6.76
CA TRP A 218 24.19 -10.51 -6.30
C TRP A 218 23.80 -10.44 -4.81
N VAL A 219 23.38 -11.55 -4.19
CA VAL A 219 23.02 -11.59 -2.76
C VAL A 219 24.23 -11.72 -1.84
N ARG A 220 25.43 -12.06 -2.35
CA ARG A 220 26.60 -12.39 -1.52
C ARG A 220 26.99 -11.24 -0.58
N GLU A 221 27.21 -10.06 -1.13
CA GLU A 221 27.61 -8.88 -0.34
C GLU A 221 26.49 -8.39 0.60
N PRO A 222 25.22 -8.28 0.17
CA PRO A 222 24.11 -7.99 1.08
C PRO A 222 23.93 -9.02 2.21
N ARG A 223 24.06 -10.32 1.91
CA ARG A 223 24.03 -11.41 2.89
C ARG A 223 25.14 -11.24 3.92
N ASP A 224 26.37 -10.99 3.49
CA ASP A 224 27.50 -10.88 4.42
C ASP A 224 27.33 -9.67 5.35
N ARG A 225 26.83 -8.54 4.82
CA ARG A 225 26.44 -7.37 5.63
C ARG A 225 25.31 -7.67 6.61
N LEU A 226 24.32 -8.47 6.20
CA LEU A 226 23.22 -8.90 7.06
C LEU A 226 23.74 -9.79 8.20
N LEU A 227 24.51 -10.82 7.86
CA LEU A 227 25.02 -11.82 8.80
C LEU A 227 26.04 -11.25 9.80
N ALA A 228 26.80 -10.23 9.41
CA ALA A 228 27.68 -9.50 10.32
C ALA A 228 26.90 -8.76 11.44
N ARG A 229 25.64 -8.38 11.19
CA ARG A 229 24.77 -7.69 12.15
C ARG A 229 23.83 -8.65 12.89
N THR A 230 23.41 -9.71 12.21
CA THR A 230 22.45 -10.67 12.74
C THR A 230 22.85 -12.06 12.26
N PRO A 231 23.61 -12.79 13.09
CA PRO A 231 24.07 -14.13 12.82
C PRO A 231 22.93 -15.09 12.41
N ARG A 232 23.30 -16.10 11.62
CA ARG A 232 22.37 -17.03 10.97
C ARG A 232 21.45 -17.77 11.95
N ASP A 233 21.96 -18.11 13.14
CA ASP A 233 21.26 -18.81 14.21
C ASP A 233 20.17 -17.97 14.90
N GLN A 234 20.13 -16.65 14.63
CA GLN A 234 19.08 -15.75 15.12
C GLN A 234 17.87 -15.66 14.18
N TRP A 235 17.89 -16.42 13.07
CA TRP A 235 16.81 -16.45 12.09
C TRP A 235 16.08 -17.78 12.16
N GLU A 236 14.76 -17.70 12.14
CA GLU A 236 13.89 -18.87 12.15
C GLU A 236 12.85 -18.79 11.03
N ARG A 237 12.31 -19.94 10.64
CA ARG A 237 11.15 -19.97 9.73
C ARG A 237 9.95 -19.32 10.40
N ASP A 238 9.26 -18.49 9.67
CA ASP A 238 8.00 -17.92 10.14
C ASP A 238 6.96 -19.05 10.33
N PRO A 239 6.38 -19.22 11.54
CA PRO A 239 5.45 -20.30 11.84
C PRO A 239 3.99 -19.89 11.64
N SER A 240 3.69 -18.70 11.10
CA SER A 240 2.32 -18.25 10.94
C SER A 240 1.54 -19.21 10.03
N PRO A 241 0.25 -19.50 10.34
CA PRO A 241 -0.54 -20.44 9.54
C PRO A 241 -0.55 -20.10 8.06
N ALA A 242 -0.71 -18.82 7.69
CA ALA A 242 -0.73 -18.38 6.29
C ALA A 242 0.58 -18.69 5.55
N VAL A 243 1.73 -18.48 6.19
CA VAL A 243 3.04 -18.84 5.61
C VAL A 243 3.17 -20.35 5.48
N ARG A 244 2.82 -21.10 6.53
CA ARG A 244 2.89 -22.57 6.51
C ARG A 244 2.01 -23.15 5.42
N ASP A 245 0.75 -22.75 5.37
CA ASP A 245 -0.23 -23.27 4.41
C ASP A 245 0.19 -22.92 2.97
N TYR A 246 0.90 -21.80 2.77
CA TYR A 246 1.50 -21.46 1.49
C TYR A 246 2.67 -22.37 1.10
N PHE A 247 3.66 -22.57 1.99
CA PHE A 247 4.92 -23.25 1.65
C PHE A 247 4.91 -24.77 1.85
N GLU A 248 4.22 -25.29 2.87
CA GLU A 248 4.25 -26.70 3.27
C GLU A 248 3.91 -27.68 2.12
N PRO A 249 2.92 -27.41 1.24
CA PRO A 249 2.64 -28.27 0.09
C PRO A 249 3.80 -28.41 -0.90
N TRP A 250 4.70 -27.41 -0.95
CA TRP A 250 5.82 -27.36 -1.89
C TRP A 250 7.14 -27.87 -1.29
N MET A 251 7.17 -28.14 0.02
CA MET A 251 8.39 -28.55 0.73
C MET A 251 8.94 -29.91 0.28
N ALA A 252 8.11 -30.76 -0.34
CA ALA A 252 8.56 -32.03 -0.92
C ALA A 252 9.30 -31.86 -2.26
N GLY A 253 9.14 -30.71 -2.92
CA GLY A 253 9.77 -30.36 -4.18
C GLY A 253 10.75 -29.19 -4.03
N ASP A 254 10.70 -28.26 -4.98
CA ASP A 254 11.40 -26.98 -4.86
C ASP A 254 10.41 -25.90 -4.39
N PRO A 255 10.44 -25.49 -3.11
CA PRO A 255 9.52 -24.49 -2.58
C PRO A 255 9.92 -23.05 -2.96
N ARG A 256 10.94 -22.88 -3.82
CA ARG A 256 11.50 -21.56 -4.12
C ARG A 256 10.71 -20.83 -5.21
N MET A 257 10.43 -19.57 -4.94
CA MET A 257 9.84 -18.64 -5.89
C MET A 257 10.91 -17.95 -6.74
N TRP A 258 10.48 -17.35 -7.87
CA TRP A 258 11.28 -16.49 -8.75
C TRP A 258 12.62 -17.10 -9.17
N THR A 259 12.56 -18.09 -10.05
CA THR A 259 13.77 -18.74 -10.61
C THR A 259 14.70 -19.25 -9.50
N ALA A 260 14.14 -19.92 -8.48
CA ALA A 260 14.89 -20.52 -7.37
C ALA A 260 15.53 -19.55 -6.35
N GLU A 261 15.00 -18.34 -6.19
CA GLU A 261 15.52 -17.35 -5.22
C GLU A 261 15.08 -17.64 -3.78
N ASP A 262 13.77 -17.75 -3.55
CA ASP A 262 13.22 -17.59 -2.20
C ASP A 262 12.31 -18.74 -1.79
N SER A 263 12.74 -19.51 -0.79
CA SER A 263 11.94 -20.53 -0.10
C SER A 263 11.21 -19.92 1.11
N TRP A 264 10.83 -20.77 2.06
CA TRP A 264 10.17 -20.40 3.30
C TRP A 264 10.79 -19.15 3.94
N ILE A 265 9.94 -18.16 4.19
CA ILE A 265 10.32 -16.86 4.73
C ILE A 265 10.93 -16.98 6.13
N LEU A 266 12.02 -16.26 6.34
CA LEU A 266 12.74 -16.25 7.61
C LEU A 266 12.42 -14.97 8.38
N ARG A 267 12.36 -15.06 9.69
CA ARG A 267 12.11 -13.94 10.59
C ARG A 267 13.13 -13.88 11.71
N THR A 268 13.30 -12.68 12.27
CA THR A 268 14.09 -12.43 13.48
C THR A 268 13.47 -11.26 14.25
N PRO A 269 13.61 -11.18 15.59
CA PRO A 269 13.09 -10.06 16.35
C PRO A 269 13.63 -8.71 15.83
N TYR A 270 12.79 -7.68 15.85
CA TYR A 270 13.15 -6.36 15.32
C TYR A 270 12.91 -5.23 16.31
N ASN A 271 11.66 -4.77 16.44
CA ASN A 271 11.30 -3.64 17.28
C ASN A 271 10.10 -4.00 18.17
N SER A 272 10.24 -5.08 18.94
CA SER A 272 9.11 -5.67 19.66
C SER A 272 8.37 -4.69 20.56
N VAL A 273 7.05 -4.85 20.56
CA VAL A 273 6.09 -4.07 21.35
C VAL A 273 5.12 -5.01 22.07
N ARG A 274 4.59 -4.59 23.23
CA ARG A 274 3.58 -5.35 23.98
C ARG A 274 2.23 -5.37 23.27
N LYS A 275 1.84 -4.26 22.64
CA LYS A 275 0.63 -4.15 21.83
C LYS A 275 0.80 -3.06 20.78
N SER A 276 0.09 -3.20 19.67
CA SER A 276 -0.02 -2.18 18.63
C SER A 276 -1.34 -2.34 17.90
N PHE A 277 -2.34 -1.56 18.31
CA PHE A 277 -3.62 -1.48 17.62
C PHE A 277 -3.76 -0.12 16.97
N ARG A 278 -4.24 -0.07 15.74
CA ARG A 278 -4.67 1.16 15.09
C ARG A 278 -6.13 1.05 14.75
N SER A 279 -6.91 2.02 15.21
CA SER A 279 -8.32 2.15 14.90
C SER A 279 -8.57 3.40 14.08
N LEU A 280 -9.53 3.33 13.17
CA LEU A 280 -9.99 4.49 12.42
C LEU A 280 -11.51 4.58 12.44
N ALA A 281 -12.00 5.80 12.29
CA ALA A 281 -13.38 6.09 11.93
C ALA A 281 -13.39 7.15 10.82
N MET A 282 -14.03 6.86 9.68
CA MET A 282 -14.41 7.90 8.72
C MET A 282 -15.88 8.22 8.93
N VAL A 283 -16.16 9.47 9.30
CA VAL A 283 -17.52 9.97 9.54
C VAL A 283 -17.99 10.77 8.34
N ARG A 284 -19.18 10.42 7.85
CA ARG A 284 -19.90 11.11 6.76
C ARG A 284 -20.86 12.14 7.34
N GLY A 285 -21.28 13.08 6.50
CA GLY A 285 -22.23 14.13 6.86
C GLY A 285 -21.86 15.46 6.24
N LYS A 286 -22.39 16.54 6.80
CA LYS A 286 -22.13 17.91 6.31
C LYS A 286 -20.66 18.31 6.42
N HIS A 287 -19.97 17.81 7.43
CA HIS A 287 -18.56 18.08 7.71
C HIS A 287 -17.85 16.74 7.93
N PRO A 288 -17.53 16.00 6.86
CA PRO A 288 -16.93 14.69 6.99
C PRO A 288 -15.51 14.80 7.55
N PHE A 289 -15.09 13.82 8.35
CA PHE A 289 -13.75 13.78 8.95
C PHE A 289 -13.26 12.35 9.18
N VAL A 290 -11.97 12.19 9.43
CA VAL A 290 -11.35 10.93 9.84
C VAL A 290 -10.76 11.07 11.24
N VAL A 291 -10.99 10.08 12.08
CA VAL A 291 -10.29 9.88 13.35
C VAL A 291 -9.35 8.69 13.18
N ILE A 292 -8.09 8.85 13.56
CA ILE A 292 -7.12 7.75 13.66
C ILE A 292 -6.63 7.73 15.10
N ALA A 293 -6.75 6.57 15.74
CA ALA A 293 -6.34 6.36 17.12
C ALA A 293 -5.38 5.17 17.20
N ASP A 294 -4.25 5.38 17.87
CA ASP A 294 -3.22 4.37 18.07
C ASP A 294 -3.18 3.95 19.54
N ASP A 295 -3.35 2.65 19.80
CA ASP A 295 -3.09 2.03 21.09
C ASP A 295 -1.84 1.13 20.96
N ILE A 296 -0.68 1.77 21.10
CA ILE A 296 0.64 1.15 21.00
C ILE A 296 1.40 1.27 22.32
N ARG A 297 2.10 0.20 22.70
CA ARG A 297 2.93 0.19 23.89
C ARG A 297 4.14 -0.70 23.68
N LYS A 298 5.34 -0.13 23.73
CA LYS A 298 6.59 -0.91 23.69
C LYS A 298 6.83 -1.69 24.97
N ASP A 299 6.90 -1.00 26.09
CA ASP A 299 7.14 -1.56 27.42
C ASP A 299 6.56 -0.65 28.54
N ASP A 300 7.08 -0.78 29.77
CA ASP A 300 6.69 0.07 30.91
C ASP A 300 7.51 1.36 31.02
N ALA A 301 8.56 1.53 30.21
CA ALA A 301 9.40 2.73 30.25
C ALA A 301 8.74 3.88 29.48
N GLU A 302 9.18 5.11 29.77
CA GLU A 302 8.90 6.25 28.90
C GLU A 302 9.58 6.03 27.54
N ARG A 303 8.85 6.29 26.47
CA ARG A 303 9.25 6.02 25.09
C ARG A 303 8.79 7.16 24.20
N LEU A 304 9.55 7.43 23.14
CA LEU A 304 9.13 8.37 22.11
C LEU A 304 8.21 7.65 21.13
N TYR A 305 6.96 8.09 21.03
CA TYR A 305 6.02 7.63 20.00
C TYR A 305 5.79 8.76 18.99
N GLU A 306 6.16 8.53 17.75
CA GLU A 306 6.03 9.54 16.69
C GLU A 306 4.87 9.16 15.79
N TRP A 307 3.82 9.99 15.80
CA TRP A 307 2.73 9.87 14.84
C TRP A 307 3.12 10.59 13.55
N ARG A 308 3.08 9.86 12.43
CA ARG A 308 3.54 10.36 11.13
C ARG A 308 2.40 10.36 10.12
N MET A 309 2.32 11.43 9.35
CA MET A 309 1.47 11.56 8.18
C MET A 309 2.32 12.12 7.04
N ILE A 310 2.40 11.39 5.95
CA ILE A 310 3.20 11.76 4.79
C ILE A 310 2.40 12.71 3.93
N LEU A 311 2.96 13.89 3.68
CA LEU A 311 2.36 14.96 2.90
C LEU A 311 2.84 14.87 1.44
N PRO A 312 1.99 15.15 0.44
CA PRO A 312 2.45 15.38 -0.92
C PRO A 312 3.24 16.68 -1.01
N MET A 313 4.05 16.83 -2.07
CA MET A 313 4.95 17.98 -2.23
C MET A 313 4.22 19.33 -2.28
N GLU A 314 2.94 19.35 -2.63
CA GLU A 314 2.14 20.58 -2.72
C GLU A 314 1.44 20.94 -1.41
N VAL A 315 1.57 20.16 -0.33
CA VAL A 315 1.01 20.45 1.00
C VAL A 315 2.13 20.84 1.97
N GLU A 316 1.91 21.88 2.77
CA GLU A 316 2.80 22.24 3.87
C GLU A 316 2.00 22.57 5.15
N ALA A 317 2.69 22.55 6.30
CA ALA A 317 2.13 23.05 7.54
C ALA A 317 2.16 24.59 7.56
N HIS A 318 0.99 25.23 7.55
CA HIS A 318 0.86 26.69 7.68
C HIS A 318 1.01 27.13 9.14
N SER A 319 0.61 26.28 10.10
CA SER A 319 0.84 26.53 11.53
C SER A 319 0.86 25.23 12.33
N ILE A 320 1.67 25.22 13.39
CA ILE A 320 1.72 24.17 14.41
C ILE A 320 1.57 24.85 15.76
N LYS A 321 0.49 24.55 16.48
CA LYS A 321 0.17 25.10 17.81
C LYS A 321 -0.26 23.98 18.75
N GLY A 322 0.68 23.48 19.54
CA GLY A 322 0.41 22.32 20.42
C GLY A 322 0.05 21.09 19.58
N SER A 323 -1.13 20.52 19.82
CA SER A 323 -1.69 19.40 19.07
C SER A 323 -2.31 19.77 17.72
N ASP A 324 -2.44 21.07 17.44
CA ASP A 324 -3.18 21.54 16.27
C ASP A 324 -2.22 21.87 15.13
N ILE A 325 -2.38 21.15 14.02
CA ILE A 325 -1.62 21.37 12.79
C ILE A 325 -2.59 21.83 11.71
N LEU A 326 -2.35 23.02 11.18
CA LEU A 326 -3.07 23.52 10.01
C LEU A 326 -2.25 23.24 8.77
N LEU A 327 -2.79 22.40 7.89
CA LEU A 327 -2.22 22.11 6.58
C LEU A 327 -2.83 23.03 5.52
N GLY A 328 -2.01 23.40 4.54
CA GLY A 328 -2.46 24.20 3.40
C GLY A 328 -1.63 23.91 2.15
N PRO A 329 -1.98 24.53 1.01
CA PRO A 329 -1.15 24.46 -0.17
C PRO A 329 0.17 25.20 0.06
N VAL A 330 1.23 24.71 -0.56
CA VAL A 330 2.51 25.42 -0.61
C VAL A 330 2.31 26.80 -1.24
N GLY A 331 2.72 27.85 -0.53
CA GLY A 331 2.58 29.23 -1.02
C GLY A 331 3.36 29.49 -2.34
N PRO A 332 3.02 30.55 -3.11
CA PRO A 332 3.64 30.85 -4.41
C PRO A 332 5.16 31.11 -4.36
N LYS A 333 5.77 31.22 -3.17
CA LYS A 333 7.21 31.39 -3.00
C LYS A 333 8.03 30.11 -3.16
N HIS A 334 7.38 28.94 -3.17
CA HIS A 334 8.04 27.63 -3.24
C HIS A 334 7.60 26.77 -4.44
N ALA A 335 6.85 27.35 -5.38
CA ALA A 335 6.66 26.75 -6.70
C ALA A 335 8.02 26.76 -7.41
N THR A 336 8.80 25.68 -7.22
CA THR A 336 9.96 25.39 -8.05
C THR A 336 9.50 25.47 -9.50
N LYS A 337 10.14 26.37 -10.26
CA LYS A 337 9.97 26.45 -11.71
C LYS A 337 10.24 25.05 -12.26
N GLY A 338 9.19 24.34 -12.65
CA GLY A 338 9.30 23.08 -13.38
C GLY A 338 10.03 23.36 -14.69
N GLY A 339 11.17 22.68 -14.85
CA GLY A 339 11.91 22.58 -16.11
C GLY A 339 11.46 21.37 -16.91
#